data_AF-A0A4R5FJT7-F1
#
_entry.id   AF-A0A4R5FJT7-F1
#
_cell.length_a   1.000
_cell.length_b   1.000
_cell.length_c   1.000
_cell.angle_alpha   90.00
_cell.angle_beta   90.00
_cell.angle_gamma   90.00
#
_symmetry.space_group_name_H-M   'P 1'
#
loop_
_entity.id
_entity.type
_entity.pdbx_description
1 polymer ?
#
loop_
_entity_poly.entity_id
_entity_poly.type
_entity_poly.pdbx_seq_one_letter_code
_entity_poly.pdbx_strand_id
1 'polypeptide(L)'
;MGSVRVAIVGVGNCASSLVQGVHYYKDADPDTRVPGLMHVKFGDYHVGDVEFVAAFDVDAKKVGRDLSEAIVASENNTIKITDVPPTGVTVQRGPTHDGLGEFYQDIIDESDETPVDVVQVLRDNQVDVLVSYLPVGSEDADRFYAQCAIDAGVAFVNALPVFIASDPAWAAKFTDAGVPIVGDDIKSQVGATITHRVMAKLFEDRGVELLRTYQLNFGGNMDFMNMLERKRLQSKKISKTQSVTSQIPREMGKSDVHIGPSDHVPWLDDRKWAYVRLEGRSFGDTPLNLEYKLEVWDSPNSAGIIIDAVRAAKIALDRGIAGPILSASSYFMKSPPEQYSDDQAREYVEKFIRGEVER
;
A
#
# COMPACT_ATOMS: atom_id res chain seq x y z
N MET A 1 -19.49 3.82 20.57
CA MET A 1 -18.21 3.55 19.88
C MET A 1 -18.52 2.59 18.77
N GLY A 2 -18.14 2.90 17.55
CA GLY A 2 -18.62 2.23 16.34
C GLY A 2 -17.51 1.45 15.64
N SER A 3 -17.91 0.50 14.81
CA SER A 3 -17.02 -0.23 13.92
C SER A 3 -16.51 0.65 12.77
N VAL A 4 -15.49 0.17 12.08
CA VAL A 4 -14.94 0.73 10.85
C VAL A 4 -15.30 -0.23 9.71
N ARG A 5 -16.34 0.11 8.95
CA ARG A 5 -16.84 -0.75 7.86
C ARG A 5 -15.99 -0.55 6.62
N VAL A 6 -15.24 -1.59 6.28
CA VAL A 6 -14.25 -1.58 5.20
C VAL A 6 -14.77 -2.34 3.99
N ALA A 7 -14.61 -1.73 2.82
CA ALA A 7 -14.71 -2.41 1.55
C ALA A 7 -13.32 -2.58 0.91
N ILE A 8 -13.09 -3.69 0.22
CA ILE A 8 -11.82 -3.97 -0.46
C ILE A 8 -12.02 -4.02 -1.98
N VAL A 9 -11.17 -3.33 -2.74
CA VAL A 9 -11.05 -3.49 -4.20
C VAL A 9 -9.78 -4.26 -4.51
N GLY A 10 -9.92 -5.42 -5.15
CA GLY A 10 -8.81 -6.34 -5.44
C GLY A 10 -8.48 -7.23 -4.24
N VAL A 11 -8.96 -8.47 -4.26
CA VAL A 11 -8.77 -9.45 -3.18
C VAL A 11 -7.47 -10.23 -3.41
N GLY A 12 -6.35 -9.51 -3.49
CA GLY A 12 -5.00 -10.06 -3.68
C GLY A 12 -4.28 -10.47 -2.40
N ASN A 13 -2.95 -10.68 -2.47
CA ASN A 13 -2.12 -10.98 -1.29
C ASN A 13 -2.15 -9.90 -0.20
N CYS A 14 -2.22 -8.62 -0.59
CA CYS A 14 -2.36 -7.50 0.35
C CYS A 14 -3.68 -7.58 1.12
N ALA A 15 -4.80 -7.83 0.41
CA ALA A 15 -6.10 -8.03 1.03
C ALA A 15 -6.09 -9.25 1.97
N SER A 16 -5.48 -10.36 1.55
CA SER A 16 -5.32 -11.55 2.37
C SER A 16 -4.56 -11.26 3.68
N SER A 17 -3.46 -10.53 3.59
CA SER A 17 -2.66 -10.15 4.76
C SER A 17 -3.39 -9.18 5.68
N LEU A 18 -4.19 -8.25 5.12
CA LEU A 18 -5.04 -7.33 5.89
C LEU A 18 -6.14 -8.09 6.65
N VAL A 19 -6.91 -8.94 5.97
CA VAL A 19 -8.02 -9.68 6.59
C VAL A 19 -7.51 -10.62 7.69
N GLN A 20 -6.44 -11.36 7.40
CA GLN A 20 -5.79 -12.22 8.39
C GLN A 20 -5.21 -11.40 9.56
N GLY A 21 -4.57 -10.26 9.28
CA GLY A 21 -3.99 -9.40 10.31
C GLY A 21 -5.04 -8.82 11.27
N VAL A 22 -6.16 -8.35 10.74
CA VAL A 22 -7.30 -7.89 11.55
C VAL A 22 -7.82 -9.02 12.43
N HIS A 23 -8.03 -10.22 11.87
CA HIS A 23 -8.51 -11.36 12.64
C HIS A 23 -7.52 -11.80 13.73
N TYR A 24 -6.23 -11.81 13.43
CA TYR A 24 -5.17 -12.23 14.36
C TYR A 24 -5.03 -11.30 15.56
N TYR A 25 -5.20 -9.99 15.36
CA TYR A 25 -5.07 -8.97 16.42
C TYR A 25 -6.39 -8.44 16.97
N LYS A 26 -7.54 -9.07 16.64
CA LYS A 26 -8.88 -8.58 17.04
C LYS A 26 -9.07 -8.50 18.57
N ASP A 27 -8.36 -9.35 19.32
CA ASP A 27 -8.41 -9.45 20.79
C ASP A 27 -7.11 -8.95 21.45
N ALA A 28 -6.27 -8.22 20.71
CA ALA A 28 -5.02 -7.68 21.25
C ALA A 28 -5.31 -6.71 22.41
N ASP A 29 -4.42 -6.69 23.41
CA ASP A 29 -4.53 -5.74 24.51
C ASP A 29 -4.17 -4.33 23.99
N PRO A 30 -5.05 -3.32 24.14
CA PRO A 30 -4.80 -1.94 23.69
C PRO A 30 -3.50 -1.32 24.18
N ASP A 31 -3.01 -1.75 25.35
CA ASP A 31 -1.79 -1.22 25.97
C ASP A 31 -0.51 -1.93 25.49
N THR A 32 -0.66 -2.97 24.66
CA THR A 32 0.48 -3.73 24.13
C THR A 32 0.99 -3.17 22.82
N ARG A 33 2.30 -3.32 22.61
CA ARG A 33 2.94 -2.98 21.34
C ARG A 33 2.87 -4.17 20.39
N VAL A 34 2.12 -4.02 19.30
CA VAL A 34 2.07 -4.99 18.19
C VAL A 34 3.05 -4.59 17.08
N PRO A 35 3.94 -5.49 16.60
CA PRO A 35 4.81 -5.21 15.48
C PRO A 35 4.02 -4.84 14.22
N GLY A 36 4.35 -3.68 13.64
CA GLY A 36 3.75 -3.21 12.39
C GLY A 36 2.53 -2.32 12.52
N LEU A 37 2.02 -2.12 13.74
CA LEU A 37 1.00 -1.13 14.05
C LEU A 37 1.63 0.03 14.81
N MET A 38 1.14 1.25 14.58
CA MET A 38 1.42 2.37 15.47
C MET A 38 0.78 2.11 16.85
N HIS A 39 -0.51 1.78 16.82
CA HIS A 39 -1.33 1.55 18.01
C HIS A 39 -2.27 0.39 17.79
N VAL A 40 -2.46 -0.45 18.81
CA VAL A 40 -3.52 -1.45 18.83
C VAL A 40 -4.89 -0.75 18.83
N LYS A 41 -5.03 0.30 19.65
CA LYS A 41 -6.15 1.24 19.60
C LYS A 41 -5.71 2.58 19.01
N PHE A 42 -6.08 2.82 17.76
CA PHE A 42 -5.72 4.03 17.02
C PHE A 42 -6.83 5.08 17.18
N GLY A 43 -6.59 6.05 18.07
CA GLY A 43 -7.64 6.95 18.55
C GLY A 43 -8.71 6.17 19.30
N ASP A 44 -9.94 6.18 18.79
CA ASP A 44 -11.04 5.42 19.39
C ASP A 44 -11.21 4.00 18.83
N TYR A 45 -10.50 3.64 17.74
CA TYR A 45 -10.70 2.37 17.03
C TYR A 45 -9.63 1.34 17.36
N HIS A 46 -10.05 0.23 17.94
CA HIS A 46 -9.27 -0.99 18.10
C HIS A 46 -9.07 -1.70 16.74
N VAL A 47 -8.05 -2.57 16.62
CA VAL A 47 -7.90 -3.41 15.40
C VAL A 47 -9.15 -4.25 15.15
N GLY A 48 -9.74 -4.80 16.23
CA GLY A 48 -10.97 -5.59 16.18
C GLY A 48 -12.22 -4.80 15.80
N ASP A 49 -12.18 -3.46 15.76
CA ASP A 49 -13.30 -2.65 15.28
C ASP A 49 -13.36 -2.58 13.74
N VAL A 50 -12.34 -3.10 13.04
CA VAL A 50 -12.32 -3.16 11.57
C VAL A 50 -13.18 -4.32 11.08
N GLU A 51 -14.27 -4.01 10.39
CA GLU A 51 -15.25 -4.97 9.88
C GLU A 51 -15.26 -4.92 8.35
N PHE A 52 -14.97 -6.04 7.68
CA PHE A 52 -15.12 -6.13 6.23
C PHE A 52 -16.59 -6.32 5.89
N VAL A 53 -17.15 -5.46 5.04
CA VAL A 53 -18.58 -5.48 4.68
C VAL A 53 -18.83 -5.60 3.17
N ALA A 54 -17.83 -5.33 2.34
CA ALA A 54 -17.91 -5.54 0.90
C ALA A 54 -16.52 -5.86 0.33
N ALA A 55 -16.49 -6.57 -0.80
CA ALA A 55 -15.27 -6.85 -1.53
C ALA A 55 -15.57 -6.92 -3.03
N PHE A 56 -14.63 -6.46 -3.85
CA PHE A 56 -14.71 -6.47 -5.30
C PHE A 56 -13.49 -7.14 -5.90
N ASP A 57 -13.71 -8.00 -6.90
CA ASP A 57 -12.65 -8.59 -7.71
C ASP A 57 -13.18 -8.84 -9.14
N VAL A 58 -12.29 -9.29 -10.02
CA VAL A 58 -12.59 -9.63 -11.41
C VAL A 58 -12.26 -11.08 -11.74
N ASP A 59 -11.47 -11.76 -10.90
CA ASP A 59 -11.05 -13.15 -11.09
C ASP A 59 -12.23 -14.13 -10.87
N ALA A 60 -12.49 -15.01 -11.83
CA ALA A 60 -13.53 -16.03 -11.77
C ALA A 60 -13.39 -17.01 -10.58
N LYS A 61 -12.17 -17.17 -10.03
CA LYS A 61 -11.91 -17.98 -8.84
C LYS A 61 -12.21 -17.24 -7.53
N LYS A 62 -12.52 -15.94 -7.58
CA LYS A 62 -12.78 -15.10 -6.39
C LYS A 62 -14.20 -14.55 -6.37
N VAL A 63 -14.68 -14.02 -7.50
CA VAL A 63 -16.04 -13.50 -7.63
C VAL A 63 -17.06 -14.59 -7.27
N GLY A 64 -18.08 -14.21 -6.49
CA GLY A 64 -19.14 -15.11 -6.00
C GLY A 64 -18.77 -15.93 -4.76
N ARG A 65 -17.52 -15.86 -4.27
CA ARG A 65 -17.07 -16.58 -3.05
C ARG A 65 -17.11 -15.71 -1.81
N ASP A 66 -17.17 -16.34 -0.64
CA ASP A 66 -16.98 -15.66 0.64
C ASP A 66 -15.55 -15.06 0.71
N LEU A 67 -15.41 -13.89 1.32
CA LEU A 67 -14.11 -13.21 1.44
C LEU A 67 -13.06 -14.10 2.10
N SER A 68 -13.43 -14.92 3.10
CA SER A 68 -12.50 -15.86 3.77
C SER A 68 -11.95 -16.94 2.82
N GLU A 69 -12.70 -17.31 1.79
CA GLU A 69 -12.27 -18.25 0.76
C GLU A 69 -11.47 -17.55 -0.34
N ALA A 70 -11.91 -16.34 -0.73
CA ALA A 70 -11.29 -15.57 -1.80
C ALA A 70 -9.86 -15.11 -1.44
N ILE A 71 -9.58 -14.80 -0.18
CA ILE A 71 -8.24 -14.38 0.28
C ILE A 71 -7.17 -15.48 0.16
N VAL A 72 -7.55 -16.74 -0.04
CA VAL A 72 -6.64 -17.88 -0.27
C VAL A 72 -6.87 -18.55 -1.63
N ALA A 73 -7.65 -17.93 -2.52
CA ALA A 73 -7.97 -18.46 -3.84
C ALA A 73 -7.07 -17.89 -4.95
N SER A 74 -7.06 -18.59 -6.09
CA SER A 74 -6.28 -18.20 -7.28
C SER A 74 -4.79 -18.08 -6.96
N GLU A 75 -4.13 -17.06 -7.50
CA GLU A 75 -2.70 -16.79 -7.33
C GLU A 75 -2.35 -16.09 -6.00
N ASN A 76 -3.27 -16.05 -5.03
CA ASN A 76 -2.94 -15.59 -3.69
C ASN A 76 -2.06 -16.63 -2.98
N ASN A 77 -0.86 -16.22 -2.58
CA ASN A 77 0.19 -17.08 -2.04
C ASN A 77 0.98 -16.40 -0.89
N THR A 78 0.37 -15.45 -0.20
CA THR A 78 0.94 -14.89 1.04
C THR A 78 0.97 -15.92 2.17
N ILE A 79 1.84 -15.68 3.15
CA ILE A 79 1.95 -16.51 4.34
C ILE A 79 0.61 -16.53 5.10
N LYS A 80 0.20 -17.72 5.52
CA LYS A 80 -0.95 -17.89 6.40
C LYS A 80 -0.55 -17.53 7.83
N ILE A 81 -1.13 -16.46 8.36
CA ILE A 81 -0.94 -15.96 9.73
C ILE A 81 -1.96 -16.61 10.67
N THR A 82 -3.22 -16.71 10.22
CA THR A 82 -4.34 -17.28 10.99
C THR A 82 -5.39 -17.89 10.07
N ASP A 83 -6.19 -18.79 10.62
CA ASP A 83 -7.49 -19.14 10.02
C ASP A 83 -8.45 -17.94 10.13
N VAL A 84 -9.22 -17.71 9.08
CA VAL A 84 -10.28 -16.69 9.03
C VAL A 84 -11.61 -17.43 8.85
N PRO A 85 -12.56 -17.31 9.79
CA PRO A 85 -13.87 -17.93 9.65
C PRO A 85 -14.68 -17.27 8.50
N PRO A 86 -15.73 -17.92 7.99
CA PRO A 86 -16.63 -17.32 7.01
C PRO A 86 -17.10 -15.93 7.44
N THR A 87 -16.95 -14.95 6.56
CA THR A 87 -17.25 -13.55 6.88
C THR A 87 -18.70 -13.19 6.57
N GLY A 88 -19.36 -13.96 5.70
CA GLY A 88 -20.66 -13.62 5.13
C GLY A 88 -20.58 -12.56 4.03
N VAL A 89 -19.38 -12.12 3.66
CA VAL A 89 -19.16 -11.10 2.61
C VAL A 89 -18.83 -11.81 1.31
N THR A 90 -19.76 -11.83 0.38
CA THR A 90 -19.51 -12.33 -0.98
C THR A 90 -18.69 -11.31 -1.77
N VAL A 91 -17.61 -11.78 -2.41
CA VAL A 91 -16.83 -10.97 -3.35
C VAL A 91 -17.65 -10.71 -4.60
N GLN A 92 -17.91 -9.45 -4.88
CA GLN A 92 -18.74 -9.00 -5.99
C GLN A 92 -17.90 -8.72 -7.24
N ARG A 93 -18.54 -8.83 -8.40
CA ARG A 93 -17.91 -8.48 -9.67
C ARG A 93 -17.72 -6.97 -9.79
N GLY A 94 -16.49 -6.49 -9.67
CA GLY A 94 -16.16 -5.09 -9.91
C GLY A 94 -15.89 -4.80 -11.39
N PRO A 95 -16.04 -3.57 -11.91
CA PRO A 95 -15.63 -3.23 -13.27
C PRO A 95 -14.12 -3.38 -13.47
N THR A 96 -13.71 -3.98 -14.60
CA THR A 96 -12.31 -4.38 -14.84
C THR A 96 -11.40 -3.23 -15.26
N HIS A 97 -11.87 -2.39 -16.18
CA HIS A 97 -11.07 -1.31 -16.79
C HIS A 97 -9.68 -1.82 -17.24
N ASP A 98 -8.61 -1.14 -16.82
CA ASP A 98 -7.20 -1.47 -17.07
C ASP A 98 -6.56 -2.31 -15.94
N GLY A 99 -7.40 -2.90 -15.08
CA GLY A 99 -7.05 -3.78 -13.96
C GLY A 99 -6.18 -4.98 -14.36
N LEU A 100 -6.48 -5.61 -15.49
CA LEU A 100 -5.81 -6.82 -15.97
C LEU A 100 -4.76 -6.48 -17.02
N GLY A 101 -3.48 -6.67 -16.68
CA GLY A 101 -2.36 -6.59 -17.61
C GLY A 101 -2.18 -7.86 -18.43
N GLU A 102 -1.24 -7.84 -19.37
CA GLU A 102 -0.96 -8.96 -20.29
C GLU A 102 -0.72 -10.25 -19.50
N PHE A 103 0.21 -10.23 -18.54
CA PHE A 103 0.51 -11.39 -17.71
C PHE A 103 -0.62 -11.84 -16.78
N TYR A 104 -1.49 -10.92 -16.37
CA TYR A 104 -2.66 -11.29 -15.56
C TYR A 104 -3.68 -12.06 -16.41
N GLN A 105 -3.95 -11.58 -17.63
CA GLN A 105 -4.86 -12.21 -18.58
C GLN A 105 -4.39 -13.61 -19.01
N ASP A 106 -3.07 -13.86 -19.00
CA ASP A 106 -2.50 -15.18 -19.31
C ASP A 106 -2.64 -16.20 -18.16
N ILE A 107 -2.84 -15.74 -16.92
CA ILE A 107 -2.78 -16.57 -15.71
C ILE A 107 -4.16 -16.79 -15.08
N ILE A 108 -5.04 -15.79 -15.12
CA ILE A 108 -6.37 -15.88 -14.53
C ILE A 108 -7.47 -15.74 -15.58
N ASP A 109 -8.61 -16.38 -15.32
CA ASP A 109 -9.83 -16.18 -16.08
C ASP A 109 -10.65 -15.05 -15.45
N GLU A 110 -11.05 -14.08 -16.26
CA GLU A 110 -11.98 -13.03 -15.84
C GLU A 110 -13.37 -13.62 -15.64
N SER A 111 -14.07 -13.20 -14.58
CA SER A 111 -15.44 -13.65 -14.28
C SER A 111 -16.44 -13.15 -15.32
N ASP A 112 -17.26 -14.08 -15.81
CA ASP A 112 -18.40 -13.84 -16.72
C ASP A 112 -19.59 -13.14 -16.06
N GLU A 113 -19.56 -12.94 -14.73
CA GLU A 113 -20.60 -12.18 -14.03
C GLU A 113 -20.66 -10.72 -14.52
N THR A 114 -21.84 -10.10 -14.44
CA THR A 114 -22.01 -8.69 -14.78
C THR A 114 -21.46 -7.81 -13.67
N PRO A 115 -20.61 -6.79 -13.96
CA PRO A 115 -20.16 -5.85 -12.95
C PRO A 115 -21.31 -5.15 -12.24
N VAL A 116 -21.21 -5.07 -10.90
CA VAL A 116 -22.21 -4.42 -10.05
C VAL A 116 -22.10 -2.90 -10.10
N ASP A 117 -23.16 -2.21 -9.68
CA ASP A 117 -23.08 -0.78 -9.37
C ASP A 117 -22.33 -0.60 -8.04
N VAL A 118 -21.04 -0.25 -8.15
CA VAL A 118 -20.17 -0.08 -6.98
C VAL A 118 -20.70 0.97 -6.02
N VAL A 119 -21.22 2.11 -6.51
CA VAL A 119 -21.73 3.18 -5.65
C VAL A 119 -22.92 2.69 -4.83
N GLN A 120 -23.84 1.96 -5.47
CA GLN A 120 -25.00 1.38 -4.79
C GLN A 120 -24.55 0.39 -3.71
N VAL A 121 -23.61 -0.51 -4.02
CA VAL A 121 -23.07 -1.48 -3.06
C VAL A 121 -22.41 -0.80 -1.86
N LEU A 122 -21.61 0.24 -2.09
CA LEU A 122 -20.96 0.99 -1.00
C LEU A 122 -22.00 1.63 -0.07
N ARG A 123 -23.07 2.21 -0.62
CA ARG A 123 -24.16 2.82 0.16
C ARG A 123 -24.98 1.78 0.92
N ASP A 124 -25.35 0.68 0.27
CA ASP A 124 -26.20 -0.37 0.87
C ASP A 124 -25.49 -1.07 2.05
N ASN A 125 -24.19 -1.26 1.94
CA ASN A 125 -23.36 -1.82 3.01
C ASN A 125 -22.85 -0.75 3.99
N GLN A 126 -23.24 0.51 3.78
CA GLN A 126 -22.86 1.65 4.61
C GLN A 126 -21.34 1.70 4.84
N VAL A 127 -20.57 1.52 3.78
CA VAL A 127 -19.10 1.47 3.87
C VAL A 127 -18.58 2.80 4.42
N ASP A 128 -17.63 2.75 5.33
CA ASP A 128 -16.96 3.94 5.84
C ASP A 128 -15.64 4.20 5.08
N VAL A 129 -14.90 3.13 4.76
CA VAL A 129 -13.59 3.20 4.08
C VAL A 129 -13.49 2.17 2.96
N LEU A 130 -13.12 2.62 1.75
CA LEU A 130 -12.77 1.78 0.61
C LEU A 130 -11.25 1.71 0.47
N VAL A 131 -10.69 0.49 0.50
CA VAL A 131 -9.26 0.23 0.31
C VAL A 131 -9.03 -0.30 -1.10
N SER A 132 -8.17 0.37 -1.88
CA SER A 132 -7.80 -0.06 -3.23
C SER A 132 -6.47 -0.80 -3.23
N TYR A 133 -6.50 -2.07 -3.67
CA TYR A 133 -5.36 -2.96 -3.88
C TYR A 133 -5.27 -3.44 -5.34
N LEU A 134 -5.69 -2.60 -6.27
CA LEU A 134 -5.59 -2.90 -7.69
C LEU A 134 -4.13 -3.12 -8.13
N PRO A 135 -3.90 -3.88 -9.21
CA PRO A 135 -2.56 -4.07 -9.77
C PRO A 135 -1.90 -2.75 -10.17
N VAL A 136 -0.56 -2.73 -10.14
CA VAL A 136 0.22 -1.57 -10.62
C VAL A 136 -0.08 -1.31 -12.10
N GLY A 137 -0.37 -0.05 -12.43
CA GLY A 137 -0.68 0.38 -13.80
C GLY A 137 -2.17 0.51 -14.11
N SER A 138 -3.04 0.21 -13.15
CA SER A 138 -4.50 0.33 -13.29
C SER A 138 -5.00 1.74 -12.97
N GLU A 139 -4.63 2.73 -13.81
CA GLU A 139 -4.99 4.13 -13.60
C GLU A 139 -6.50 4.37 -13.76
N ASP A 140 -7.11 3.83 -14.82
CA ASP A 140 -8.52 4.07 -15.12
C ASP A 140 -9.41 3.36 -14.09
N ALA A 141 -9.06 2.13 -13.71
CA ALA A 141 -9.75 1.38 -12.67
C ALA A 141 -9.69 2.13 -11.33
N ASP A 142 -8.51 2.55 -10.89
CA ASP A 142 -8.36 3.16 -9.56
C ASP A 142 -9.04 4.52 -9.46
N ARG A 143 -8.96 5.31 -10.54
CA ARG A 143 -9.74 6.55 -10.68
C ARG A 143 -11.25 6.30 -10.70
N PHE A 144 -11.71 5.22 -11.33
CA PHE A 144 -13.11 4.82 -11.29
C PHE A 144 -13.55 4.53 -9.85
N TYR A 145 -12.83 3.69 -9.10
CA TYR A 145 -13.17 3.38 -7.71
C TYR A 145 -13.05 4.59 -6.78
N ALA A 146 -12.08 5.47 -7.00
CA ALA A 146 -11.99 6.73 -6.26
C ALA A 146 -13.19 7.64 -6.52
N GLN A 147 -13.68 7.71 -7.76
CA GLN A 147 -14.92 8.43 -8.08
C GLN A 147 -16.13 7.77 -7.41
N CYS A 148 -16.23 6.43 -7.41
CA CYS A 148 -17.30 5.74 -6.70
C CYS A 148 -17.27 6.01 -5.19
N ALA A 149 -16.09 6.09 -4.59
CA ALA A 149 -15.93 6.45 -3.17
C ALA A 149 -16.43 7.88 -2.89
N ILE A 150 -16.05 8.84 -3.74
CA ILE A 150 -16.57 10.22 -3.68
C ILE A 150 -18.09 10.24 -3.78
N ASP A 151 -18.66 9.57 -4.80
CA ASP A 151 -20.09 9.60 -5.07
C ASP A 151 -20.90 8.91 -3.95
N ALA A 152 -20.31 7.92 -3.27
CA ALA A 152 -20.90 7.23 -2.14
C ALA A 152 -20.69 7.93 -0.79
N GLY A 153 -19.80 8.94 -0.70
CA GLY A 153 -19.44 9.58 0.56
C GLY A 153 -18.51 8.73 1.45
N VAL A 154 -17.69 7.89 0.83
CA VAL A 154 -16.86 6.87 1.48
C VAL A 154 -15.39 7.28 1.44
N ALA A 155 -14.70 7.19 2.58
CA ALA A 155 -13.27 7.51 2.64
C ALA A 155 -12.46 6.57 1.74
N PHE A 156 -11.39 7.06 1.11
CA PHE A 156 -10.59 6.26 0.20
C PHE A 156 -9.16 6.06 0.71
N VAL A 157 -8.66 4.82 0.68
CA VAL A 157 -7.26 4.48 0.97
C VAL A 157 -6.63 3.91 -0.29
N ASN A 158 -5.75 4.69 -0.91
CA ASN A 158 -5.07 4.32 -2.13
C ASN A 158 -3.72 3.63 -1.82
N ALA A 159 -3.64 2.31 -1.99
CA ALA A 159 -2.42 1.56 -1.73
C ALA A 159 -1.46 1.47 -2.92
N LEU A 160 -1.88 1.91 -4.12
CA LEU A 160 -1.14 1.72 -5.37
C LEU A 160 -0.50 3.03 -5.88
N PRO A 161 0.51 2.96 -6.76
CA PRO A 161 1.22 4.14 -7.26
C PRO A 161 0.47 4.84 -8.41
N VAL A 162 -0.84 5.02 -8.28
CA VAL A 162 -1.66 5.89 -9.12
C VAL A 162 -1.86 7.20 -8.34
N PHE A 163 -1.59 8.34 -8.97
CA PHE A 163 -1.70 9.63 -8.30
C PHE A 163 -3.17 10.05 -8.19
N ILE A 164 -3.68 10.06 -6.96
CA ILE A 164 -5.06 10.46 -6.61
C ILE A 164 -5.00 11.47 -5.47
N ALA A 165 -4.49 11.09 -4.30
CA ALA A 165 -4.33 12.04 -3.20
C ALA A 165 -3.30 13.12 -3.55
N SER A 166 -2.23 12.73 -4.25
CA SER A 166 -1.13 13.61 -4.66
C SER A 166 -1.39 14.37 -5.96
N ASP A 167 -2.48 14.07 -6.68
CA ASP A 167 -2.93 14.86 -7.83
C ASP A 167 -3.84 16.01 -7.35
N PRO A 168 -3.47 17.29 -7.57
CA PRO A 168 -4.27 18.42 -7.10
C PRO A 168 -5.73 18.42 -7.59
N ALA A 169 -6.02 17.89 -8.78
CA ALA A 169 -7.38 17.83 -9.32
C ALA A 169 -8.24 16.81 -8.56
N TRP A 170 -7.66 15.66 -8.21
CA TRP A 170 -8.35 14.64 -7.41
C TRP A 170 -8.46 15.04 -5.94
N ALA A 171 -7.40 15.62 -5.36
CA ALA A 171 -7.44 16.19 -4.02
C ALA A 171 -8.58 17.22 -3.86
N ALA A 172 -8.78 18.08 -4.86
CA ALA A 172 -9.88 19.04 -4.88
C ALA A 172 -11.25 18.33 -4.91
N LYS A 173 -11.44 17.31 -5.75
CA LYS A 173 -12.70 16.54 -5.79
C LYS A 173 -13.07 15.93 -4.43
N PHE A 174 -12.11 15.31 -3.74
CA PHE A 174 -12.34 14.75 -2.39
C PHE A 174 -12.68 15.85 -1.38
N THR A 175 -11.98 16.99 -1.45
CA THR A 175 -12.24 18.15 -0.59
C THR A 175 -13.66 18.70 -0.82
N ASP A 176 -14.04 18.94 -2.08
CA ASP A 176 -15.33 19.51 -2.46
C ASP A 176 -16.50 18.58 -2.10
N ALA A 177 -16.28 17.27 -2.15
CA ALA A 177 -17.28 16.26 -1.79
C ALA A 177 -17.41 16.02 -0.28
N GLY A 178 -16.53 16.59 0.55
CA GLY A 178 -16.55 16.32 1.99
C GLY A 178 -15.99 14.95 2.38
N VAL A 179 -15.17 14.33 1.52
CA VAL A 179 -14.71 12.94 1.67
C VAL A 179 -13.21 12.89 1.90
N PRO A 180 -12.71 12.14 2.92
CA PRO A 180 -11.28 12.03 3.16
C PRO A 180 -10.60 11.00 2.24
N ILE A 181 -9.32 11.24 1.94
CA ILE A 181 -8.44 10.30 1.24
C ILE A 181 -7.08 10.18 1.93
N VAL A 182 -6.57 8.94 2.01
CA VAL A 182 -5.17 8.65 2.39
C VAL A 182 -4.48 8.01 1.18
N GLY A 183 -3.38 8.60 0.71
CA GLY A 183 -2.67 8.15 -0.50
C GLY A 183 -1.40 8.95 -0.78
N ASP A 184 -0.52 8.56 -1.70
CA ASP A 184 -0.61 7.41 -2.60
C ASP A 184 0.60 6.45 -2.47
N ASP A 185 0.43 5.19 -2.89
CA ASP A 185 1.42 4.09 -2.82
C ASP A 185 1.83 3.72 -1.37
N ILE A 186 1.21 2.71 -0.78
CA ILE A 186 1.43 2.34 0.63
C ILE A 186 2.90 2.01 0.93
N LYS A 187 3.43 2.50 2.05
CA LYS A 187 4.74 2.10 2.55
C LYS A 187 4.72 0.63 3.01
N SER A 188 5.90 0.06 3.08
CA SER A 188 6.15 -1.18 3.82
C SER A 188 6.93 -0.81 5.09
N GLN A 189 6.81 -1.60 6.17
CA GLN A 189 7.52 -1.32 7.44
C GLN A 189 9.03 -1.26 7.21
N VAL A 190 9.59 -2.34 6.64
CA VAL A 190 11.00 -2.40 6.24
C VAL A 190 11.10 -2.99 4.84
N GLY A 191 11.13 -2.11 3.85
CA GLY A 191 11.33 -2.47 2.45
C GLY A 191 12.74 -2.12 1.96
N ALA A 192 13.08 -2.62 0.78
CA ALA A 192 14.39 -2.35 0.17
C ALA A 192 14.67 -0.85 -0.01
N THR A 193 13.65 -0.05 -0.38
CA THR A 193 13.81 1.40 -0.59
C THR A 193 14.17 2.16 0.69
N ILE A 194 13.51 1.87 1.83
CA ILE A 194 13.83 2.56 3.10
C ILE A 194 15.19 2.12 3.64
N THR A 195 15.52 0.82 3.57
CA THR A 195 16.84 0.32 3.98
C THR A 195 17.94 0.95 3.13
N HIS A 196 17.76 1.04 1.81
CA HIS A 196 18.71 1.66 0.92
C HIS A 196 18.86 3.17 1.20
N ARG A 197 17.76 3.87 1.40
CA ARG A 197 17.76 5.30 1.77
C ARG A 197 18.57 5.56 3.05
N VAL A 198 18.33 4.77 4.11
CA VAL A 198 19.05 4.89 5.39
C VAL A 198 20.54 4.62 5.22
N MET A 199 20.92 3.60 4.45
CA MET A 199 22.33 3.28 4.20
C MET A 199 23.03 4.34 3.34
N ALA A 200 22.36 4.88 2.32
CA ALA A 200 22.89 5.97 1.50
C ALA A 200 23.08 7.24 2.34
N LYS A 201 22.11 7.58 3.19
CA LYS A 201 22.23 8.68 4.14
C LYS A 201 23.37 8.46 5.13
N LEU A 202 23.55 7.24 5.65
CA LEU A 202 24.66 6.92 6.54
C LEU A 202 26.02 7.12 5.86
N PHE A 203 26.16 6.76 4.59
CA PHE A 203 27.38 7.03 3.83
C PHE A 203 27.67 8.53 3.80
N GLU A 204 26.70 9.34 3.38
CA GLU A 204 26.86 10.79 3.26
C GLU A 204 27.08 11.47 4.62
N ASP A 205 26.32 11.12 5.67
CA ASP A 205 26.47 11.67 7.03
C ASP A 205 27.84 11.34 7.67
N ARG A 206 28.49 10.27 7.21
CA ARG A 206 29.84 9.85 7.68
C ARG A 206 30.97 10.29 6.74
N GLY A 207 30.67 11.08 5.72
CA GLY A 207 31.65 11.59 4.76
C GLY A 207 32.17 10.52 3.79
N VAL A 208 31.42 9.44 3.58
CA VAL A 208 31.70 8.44 2.54
C VAL A 208 30.96 8.85 1.27
N GLU A 209 31.71 9.10 0.21
CA GLU A 209 31.14 9.48 -1.08
C GLU A 209 30.56 8.23 -1.78
N LEU A 210 29.24 8.13 -1.89
CA LEU A 210 28.57 7.06 -2.66
C LEU A 210 28.75 7.25 -4.18
N LEU A 211 29.48 6.34 -4.82
CA LEU A 211 29.82 6.42 -6.25
C LEU A 211 28.83 5.68 -7.13
N ARG A 212 28.45 4.45 -6.74
CA ARG A 212 27.58 3.58 -7.54
C ARG A 212 26.66 2.77 -6.63
N THR A 213 25.47 2.46 -7.13
CA THR A 213 24.56 1.57 -6.41
C THR A 213 23.60 0.83 -7.33
N TYR A 214 23.24 -0.40 -6.92
CA TYR A 214 22.07 -1.07 -7.43
C TYR A 214 21.17 -1.58 -6.32
N GLN A 215 19.88 -1.73 -6.64
CA GLN A 215 18.87 -2.42 -5.86
C GLN A 215 18.06 -3.32 -6.79
N LEU A 216 18.37 -4.62 -6.73
CA LEU A 216 17.71 -5.67 -7.50
C LEU A 216 16.62 -6.29 -6.64
N ASN A 217 15.35 -6.23 -7.08
CA ASN A 217 14.22 -6.77 -6.32
C ASN A 217 13.54 -7.88 -7.13
N PHE A 218 13.25 -9.01 -6.51
CA PHE A 218 12.51 -10.10 -7.15
C PHE A 218 11.62 -10.83 -6.14
N GLY A 219 10.56 -11.45 -6.64
CA GLY A 219 9.54 -12.15 -5.85
C GLY A 219 8.70 -13.08 -6.72
N GLY A 220 7.78 -13.83 -6.12
CA GLY A 220 7.02 -14.89 -6.80
C GLY A 220 5.52 -14.61 -6.99
N ASN A 221 5.02 -13.47 -6.48
CA ASN A 221 3.59 -13.14 -6.58
C ASN A 221 3.23 -12.45 -7.90
N MET A 222 1.92 -12.23 -8.10
CA MET A 222 1.39 -11.57 -9.29
C MET A 222 1.73 -10.08 -9.40
N ASP A 223 2.02 -9.38 -8.28
CA ASP A 223 2.54 -8.00 -8.37
C ASP A 223 3.92 -8.01 -9.06
N PHE A 224 4.82 -8.92 -8.69
CA PHE A 224 6.12 -9.07 -9.36
C PHE A 224 5.99 -9.50 -10.82
N MET A 225 5.06 -10.40 -11.14
CA MET A 225 4.79 -10.79 -12.53
C MET A 225 4.29 -9.59 -13.36
N ASN A 226 3.27 -8.87 -12.87
CA ASN A 226 2.76 -7.66 -13.52
C ASN A 226 3.84 -6.58 -13.64
N MET A 227 4.78 -6.52 -12.68
CA MET A 227 5.94 -5.65 -12.74
C MET A 227 7.03 -6.09 -13.75
N LEU A 228 6.92 -7.22 -14.45
CA LEU A 228 7.77 -7.52 -15.61
C LEU A 228 7.31 -6.74 -16.86
N GLU A 229 6.05 -6.30 -16.88
CA GLU A 229 5.49 -5.51 -17.96
C GLU A 229 6.05 -4.07 -17.92
N ARG A 230 7.20 -3.85 -18.56
CA ARG A 230 7.95 -2.57 -18.48
C ARG A 230 7.13 -1.32 -18.80
N LYS A 231 6.07 -1.43 -19.60
CA LYS A 231 5.17 -0.32 -19.94
C LYS A 231 4.44 0.22 -18.71
N ARG A 232 4.07 -0.65 -17.76
CA ARG A 232 3.35 -0.32 -16.51
C ARG A 232 4.25 0.27 -15.40
N LEU A 233 5.57 0.34 -15.61
CA LEU A 233 6.55 0.59 -14.54
C LEU A 233 7.17 1.99 -14.52
N GLN A 234 6.92 2.83 -15.53
CA GLN A 234 7.69 4.07 -15.71
C GLN A 234 7.64 4.96 -14.45
N SER A 235 6.46 5.18 -13.90
CA SER A 235 6.24 5.97 -12.68
C SER A 235 6.94 5.37 -11.45
N LYS A 236 6.83 4.05 -11.24
CA LYS A 236 7.40 3.34 -10.08
C LYS A 236 8.94 3.28 -10.11
N LYS A 237 9.55 3.23 -11.31
CA LYS A 237 11.01 3.30 -11.45
C LYS A 237 11.54 4.69 -11.11
N ILE A 238 10.84 5.74 -11.54
CA ILE A 238 11.20 7.13 -11.24
C ILE A 238 11.11 7.38 -9.73
N SER A 239 9.99 7.03 -9.08
CA SER A 239 9.77 7.29 -7.65
C SER A 239 10.82 6.58 -6.77
N LYS A 240 11.12 5.31 -7.04
CA LYS A 240 12.13 4.55 -6.29
C LYS A 240 13.53 5.10 -6.46
N THR A 241 13.89 5.52 -7.67
CA THR A 241 15.22 6.09 -7.94
C THR A 241 15.38 7.41 -7.20
N GLN A 242 14.42 8.33 -7.36
CA GLN A 242 14.43 9.63 -6.69
C GLN A 242 14.46 9.53 -5.17
N SER A 243 13.75 8.54 -4.59
CA SER A 243 13.74 8.32 -3.16
C SER A 243 15.13 7.99 -2.55
N VAL A 244 16.06 7.42 -3.33
CA VAL A 244 17.41 7.10 -2.86
C VAL A 244 18.36 8.25 -3.20
N THR A 245 18.31 8.72 -4.45
CA THR A 245 19.21 9.80 -4.90
C THR A 245 18.95 11.12 -4.19
N SER A 246 17.76 11.35 -3.63
CA SER A 246 17.45 12.56 -2.84
C SER A 246 18.27 12.68 -1.55
N GLN A 247 18.85 11.58 -1.05
CA GLN A 247 19.72 11.60 0.12
C GLN A 247 21.15 12.02 -0.22
N ILE A 248 21.47 12.17 -1.51
CA ILE A 248 22.81 12.41 -2.01
C ILE A 248 22.87 13.88 -2.46
N PRO A 249 23.73 14.71 -1.86
CA PRO A 249 23.76 16.15 -2.12
C PRO A 249 24.33 16.53 -3.51
N ARG A 250 24.65 15.55 -4.35
CA ARG A 250 25.17 15.69 -5.71
C ARG A 250 24.37 14.83 -6.68
N GLU A 251 24.34 15.26 -7.93
CA GLU A 251 23.74 14.45 -8.99
C GLU A 251 24.61 13.22 -9.27
N MET A 252 23.99 12.03 -9.21
CA MET A 252 24.63 10.79 -9.65
C MET A 252 24.41 10.59 -11.15
N GLY A 253 25.40 10.04 -11.85
CA GLY A 253 25.24 9.66 -13.25
C GLY A 253 24.11 8.63 -13.40
N LYS A 254 23.30 8.75 -14.45
CA LYS A 254 22.17 7.82 -14.69
C LYS A 254 22.61 6.36 -14.81
N SER A 255 23.85 6.10 -15.23
CA SER A 255 24.45 4.76 -15.30
C SER A 255 24.93 4.23 -13.95
N ASP A 256 25.07 5.09 -12.95
CA ASP A 256 25.64 4.74 -11.65
C ASP A 256 24.57 4.26 -10.65
N VAL A 257 23.30 4.36 -11.02
CA VAL A 257 22.15 4.00 -10.19
C VAL A 257 21.22 3.05 -10.95
N HIS A 258 21.01 1.86 -10.42
CA HIS A 258 20.07 0.88 -10.97
C HIS A 258 19.07 0.40 -9.92
N ILE A 259 17.83 0.85 -10.00
CA ILE A 259 16.77 0.48 -9.04
C ILE A 259 15.51 0.05 -9.80
N GLY A 260 15.00 -1.14 -9.49
CA GLY A 260 13.78 -1.64 -10.13
C GLY A 260 13.44 -3.09 -9.77
N PRO A 261 12.27 -3.58 -10.20
CA PRO A 261 12.03 -5.03 -10.29
C PRO A 261 13.04 -5.64 -11.26
N SER A 262 13.54 -6.81 -10.89
CA SER A 262 14.58 -7.52 -11.62
C SER A 262 14.04 -8.79 -12.26
N ASP A 263 13.24 -9.57 -11.54
CA ASP A 263 12.74 -10.85 -12.06
C ASP A 263 11.52 -11.38 -11.28
N HIS A 264 10.86 -12.40 -11.84
CA HIS A 264 9.84 -13.23 -11.18
C HIS A 264 10.43 -14.61 -10.86
N VAL A 265 10.36 -15.02 -9.60
CA VAL A 265 10.87 -16.32 -9.13
C VAL A 265 9.72 -17.06 -8.44
N PRO A 266 9.00 -17.95 -9.16
CA PRO A 266 7.70 -18.47 -8.72
C PRO A 266 7.67 -19.05 -7.30
N TRP A 267 8.69 -19.84 -6.94
CA TRP A 267 8.73 -20.52 -5.64
C TRP A 267 8.93 -19.56 -4.45
N LEU A 268 9.25 -18.28 -4.68
CA LEU A 268 9.28 -17.30 -3.59
C LEU A 268 7.87 -16.97 -3.08
N ASP A 269 6.82 -17.26 -3.84
CA ASP A 269 5.46 -16.88 -3.51
C ASP A 269 5.39 -15.36 -3.21
N ASP A 270 4.72 -14.93 -2.15
CA ASP A 270 4.68 -13.53 -1.72
C ASP A 270 5.99 -13.03 -1.06
N ARG A 271 7.03 -13.86 -0.94
CA ARG A 271 8.33 -13.39 -0.48
C ARG A 271 8.99 -12.52 -1.54
N LYS A 272 9.71 -11.53 -1.05
CA LYS A 272 10.49 -10.58 -1.82
C LYS A 272 11.89 -10.53 -1.28
N TRP A 273 12.83 -10.71 -2.20
CA TRP A 273 14.24 -10.59 -1.92
C TRP A 273 14.77 -9.33 -2.60
N ALA A 274 15.60 -8.59 -1.89
CA ALA A 274 16.33 -7.47 -2.44
C ALA A 274 17.83 -7.64 -2.22
N TYR A 275 18.59 -7.58 -3.30
CA TYR A 275 20.05 -7.50 -3.29
C TYR A 275 20.45 -6.07 -3.57
N VAL A 276 21.16 -5.47 -2.63
CA VAL A 276 21.54 -4.06 -2.72
C VAL A 276 23.02 -3.93 -2.51
N ARG A 277 23.64 -3.12 -3.36
CA ARG A 277 25.06 -2.81 -3.30
C ARG A 277 25.25 -1.31 -3.34
N LEU A 278 26.12 -0.81 -2.45
CA LEU A 278 26.56 0.56 -2.37
C LEU A 278 28.09 0.54 -2.46
N GLU A 279 28.64 1.22 -3.47
CA GLU A 279 30.07 1.39 -3.65
C GLU A 279 30.43 2.84 -3.42
N GLY A 280 31.29 3.10 -2.44
CA GLY A 280 31.73 4.44 -2.11
C GLY A 280 33.23 4.55 -1.93
N ARG A 281 33.66 5.78 -1.66
CA ARG A 281 35.05 6.15 -1.39
C ARG A 281 35.13 6.82 -0.02
N SER A 282 36.04 6.34 0.81
CA SER A 282 36.25 6.83 2.18
C SER A 282 37.58 7.59 2.29
N PHE A 283 38.08 7.80 3.52
CA PHE A 283 39.31 8.53 3.79
C PHE A 283 40.49 7.99 2.96
N GLY A 284 41.27 8.91 2.37
CA GLY A 284 42.43 8.56 1.53
C GLY A 284 42.04 7.89 0.21
N ASP A 285 40.84 8.16 -0.30
CA ASP A 285 40.32 7.59 -1.53
C ASP A 285 40.17 6.06 -1.52
N THR A 286 40.10 5.47 -0.32
CA THR A 286 40.02 4.02 -0.16
C THR A 286 38.61 3.51 -0.47
N PRO A 287 38.45 2.42 -1.24
CA PRO A 287 37.15 1.84 -1.53
C PRO A 287 36.43 1.36 -0.28
N LEU A 288 35.15 1.70 -0.14
CA LEU A 288 34.25 1.19 0.89
C LEU A 288 33.00 0.65 0.21
N ASN A 289 32.73 -0.64 0.39
CA ASN A 289 31.59 -1.30 -0.22
C ASN A 289 30.67 -1.86 0.87
N LEU A 290 29.37 -1.73 0.67
CA LEU A 290 28.34 -2.40 1.45
C LEU A 290 27.47 -3.21 0.49
N GLU A 291 27.30 -4.49 0.78
CA GLU A 291 26.36 -5.34 0.07
C GLU A 291 25.51 -6.08 1.08
N TYR A 292 24.20 -6.09 0.86
CA TYR A 292 23.26 -6.74 1.74
C TYR A 292 22.13 -7.42 0.98
N LYS A 293 21.57 -8.43 1.63
CA LYS A 293 20.34 -9.11 1.22
C LYS A 293 19.25 -8.79 2.23
N LEU A 294 18.07 -8.38 1.74
CA LEU A 294 16.86 -8.24 2.52
C LEU A 294 15.87 -9.33 2.08
N GLU A 295 15.30 -10.07 3.03
CA GLU A 295 14.22 -11.02 2.80
C GLU A 295 13.00 -10.60 3.61
N VAL A 296 11.86 -10.45 2.93
CA VAL A 296 10.58 -10.12 3.57
C VAL A 296 9.45 -10.90 2.91
N TRP A 297 8.34 -11.04 3.61
CA TRP A 297 7.04 -11.30 3.00
C TRP A 297 6.45 -9.96 2.57
N ASP A 298 6.16 -9.74 1.29
CA ASP A 298 5.87 -8.39 0.77
C ASP A 298 4.54 -7.84 1.29
N SER A 299 3.48 -8.65 1.26
CA SER A 299 2.12 -8.20 1.59
C SER A 299 1.89 -7.99 3.10
N PRO A 300 2.34 -8.86 4.03
CA PRO A 300 2.27 -8.59 5.46
C PRO A 300 3.11 -7.38 5.89
N ASN A 301 4.12 -6.99 5.10
CA ASN A 301 4.98 -5.84 5.40
C ASN A 301 4.24 -4.49 5.25
N SER A 302 3.07 -4.44 4.62
CA SER A 302 2.21 -3.25 4.55
C SER A 302 0.89 -3.39 5.30
N ALA A 303 0.45 -4.62 5.65
CA ALA A 303 -0.85 -4.87 6.27
C ALA A 303 -1.11 -4.01 7.51
N GLY A 304 -0.17 -3.94 8.45
CA GLY A 304 -0.31 -3.11 9.65
C GLY A 304 -0.45 -1.60 9.34
N ILE A 305 0.28 -1.12 8.33
CA ILE A 305 0.22 0.27 7.87
C ILE A 305 -1.16 0.57 7.27
N ILE A 306 -1.75 -0.38 6.53
CA ILE A 306 -3.12 -0.22 5.99
C ILE A 306 -4.14 -0.21 7.12
N ILE A 307 -4.01 -1.05 8.15
CA ILE A 307 -4.91 -1.02 9.30
C ILE A 307 -4.84 0.38 9.94
N ASP A 308 -3.66 0.97 10.13
CA ASP A 308 -3.50 2.34 10.64
C ASP A 308 -4.14 3.39 9.69
N ALA A 309 -3.91 3.27 8.37
CA ALA A 309 -4.47 4.19 7.37
C ALA A 309 -6.00 4.15 7.31
N VAL A 310 -6.61 2.97 7.39
CA VAL A 310 -8.07 2.79 7.45
C VAL A 310 -8.67 3.49 8.68
N ARG A 311 -8.06 3.31 9.86
CA ARG A 311 -8.53 3.95 11.09
C ARG A 311 -8.32 5.46 11.05
N ALA A 312 -7.22 5.94 10.47
CA ALA A 312 -7.00 7.38 10.26
C ALA A 312 -8.06 7.99 9.32
N ALA A 313 -8.39 7.31 8.22
CA ALA A 313 -9.44 7.72 7.30
C ALA A 313 -10.82 7.76 7.98
N LYS A 314 -11.11 6.79 8.85
CA LYS A 314 -12.34 6.78 9.66
C LYS A 314 -12.40 7.92 10.67
N ILE A 315 -11.30 8.22 11.36
CA ILE A 315 -11.21 9.40 12.25
C ILE A 315 -11.52 10.68 11.48
N ALA A 316 -10.95 10.84 10.28
CA ALA A 316 -11.20 12.02 9.44
C ALA A 316 -12.67 12.11 9.04
N LEU A 317 -13.27 11.00 8.63
CA LEU A 317 -14.68 10.92 8.25
C LEU A 317 -15.60 11.32 9.43
N ASP A 318 -15.34 10.79 10.63
CA ASP A 318 -16.15 11.10 11.83
C ASP A 318 -16.02 12.56 12.29
N ARG A 319 -14.91 13.22 11.94
CA ARG A 319 -14.66 14.64 12.21
C ARG A 319 -15.14 15.56 11.08
N GLY A 320 -15.65 15.02 9.97
CA GLY A 320 -16.04 15.79 8.80
C GLY A 320 -14.86 16.46 8.08
N ILE A 321 -13.65 15.89 8.19
CA ILE A 321 -12.46 16.38 7.51
C ILE A 321 -12.42 15.78 6.11
N ALA A 322 -12.25 16.64 5.11
CA ALA A 322 -12.29 16.29 3.70
C ALA A 322 -10.92 16.42 3.02
N GLY A 323 -10.77 15.78 1.86
CA GLY A 323 -9.54 15.84 1.07
C GLY A 323 -8.42 14.96 1.65
N PRO A 324 -7.18 15.17 1.18
CA PRO A 324 -6.04 14.39 1.64
C PRO A 324 -5.73 14.62 3.13
N ILE A 325 -5.63 13.53 3.89
CA ILE A 325 -5.19 13.54 5.29
C ILE A 325 -3.66 13.57 5.27
N LEU A 326 -3.08 14.77 5.36
CA LEU A 326 -1.64 15.04 5.18
C LEU A 326 -0.78 14.31 6.20
N SER A 327 -1.22 14.29 7.46
CA SER A 327 -0.56 13.56 8.56
C SER A 327 -0.44 12.07 8.24
N ALA A 328 -1.56 11.41 7.96
CA ALA A 328 -1.61 9.99 7.64
C ALA A 328 -0.89 9.68 6.32
N SER A 329 -1.14 10.43 5.26
CA SER A 329 -0.53 10.22 3.95
C SER A 329 0.99 10.32 4.02
N SER A 330 1.54 11.35 4.66
CA SER A 330 2.99 11.53 4.74
C SER A 330 3.73 10.43 5.51
N TYR A 331 3.07 9.84 6.52
CA TYR A 331 3.68 8.77 7.30
C TYR A 331 3.46 7.39 6.66
N PHE A 332 2.27 7.11 6.12
CA PHE A 332 1.89 5.79 5.63
C PHE A 332 2.17 5.57 4.14
N MET A 333 2.31 6.63 3.33
CA MET A 333 2.36 6.54 1.87
C MET A 333 3.71 7.00 1.30
N LYS A 334 4.14 6.44 0.17
CA LYS A 334 5.43 6.77 -0.48
C LYS A 334 5.36 8.07 -1.27
N SER A 335 4.19 8.36 -1.83
CA SER A 335 3.91 9.55 -2.63
C SER A 335 2.78 10.38 -2.01
N PRO A 336 2.99 10.96 -0.80
CA PRO A 336 2.02 11.87 -0.20
C PRO A 336 1.94 13.19 -0.98
N PRO A 337 0.84 13.96 -0.81
CA PRO A 337 0.73 15.31 -1.36
C PRO A 337 1.83 16.25 -0.85
N GLU A 338 2.21 16.09 0.43
CA GLU A 338 3.28 16.84 1.07
C GLU A 338 4.28 15.89 1.74
N GLN A 339 5.57 16.11 1.48
CA GLN A 339 6.66 15.27 1.99
C GLN A 339 7.24 15.85 3.29
N TYR A 340 7.38 14.99 4.29
CA TYR A 340 7.99 15.28 5.58
C TYR A 340 9.05 14.23 5.91
N SER A 341 9.94 14.51 6.86
CA SER A 341 10.77 13.45 7.42
C SER A 341 9.90 12.44 8.18
N ASP A 342 10.29 11.16 8.21
CA ASP A 342 9.47 10.11 8.81
C ASP A 342 9.18 10.38 10.31
N ASP A 343 10.12 10.97 11.06
CA ASP A 343 9.93 11.35 12.47
C ASP A 343 8.88 12.45 12.63
N GLN A 344 8.90 13.47 11.76
CA GLN A 344 7.90 14.54 11.77
C GLN A 344 6.53 14.02 11.35
N ALA A 345 6.47 13.21 10.30
CA ALA A 345 5.24 12.61 9.81
C ALA A 345 4.58 11.74 10.89
N ARG A 346 5.38 10.95 11.62
CA ARG A 346 4.89 10.16 12.76
C ARG A 346 4.27 11.03 13.84
N GLU A 347 4.96 12.10 14.24
CA GLU A 347 4.46 13.04 15.24
C GLU A 347 3.15 13.72 14.78
N TYR A 348 3.01 14.03 13.49
CA TYR A 348 1.77 14.56 12.95
C TYR A 348 0.61 13.58 13.02
N VAL A 349 0.86 12.28 12.78
CA VAL A 349 -0.19 11.26 12.99
C VAL A 349 -0.60 11.20 14.47
N GLU A 350 0.34 11.25 15.40
CA GLU A 350 0.03 11.27 16.84
C GLU A 350 -0.80 12.51 17.23
N LYS A 351 -0.44 13.68 16.72
CA LYS A 351 -1.21 14.92 16.90
C LYS A 351 -2.60 14.83 16.26
N PHE A 352 -2.70 14.22 15.08
CA PHE A 352 -3.97 14.03 14.38
C PHE A 352 -4.87 13.12 15.20
N ILE A 353 -4.36 12.00 15.72
CA ILE A 353 -5.10 11.11 16.62
C ILE A 353 -5.66 11.90 17.81
N ARG A 354 -4.85 12.76 18.45
CA ARG A 354 -5.26 13.60 19.59
C ARG A 354 -6.16 14.80 19.23
N GLY A 355 -6.36 15.09 17.94
CA GLY A 355 -7.15 16.24 17.47
C GLY A 355 -6.42 17.59 17.57
N GLU A 356 -5.08 17.57 17.63
CA GLU A 356 -4.23 18.77 17.72
C GLU A 356 -3.89 19.37 16.34
N VAL A 357 -4.09 18.60 15.27
CA VAL A 357 -3.96 19.05 13.87
C VAL A 357 -5.19 18.63 13.07
N GLU A 358 -5.52 19.42 12.06
CA GLU A 358 -6.73 19.24 11.24
C GLU A 358 -6.62 18.04 10.29
N ARG A 359 -5.49 17.83 9.61
CA ARG A 359 -5.33 16.82 8.56
C ARG A 359 -3.91 16.30 8.48
#